data_AF-A0A0G0AFW0-F1
#
_entry.id   AF-A0A0G0AFW0-F1
#
_cell.length_a   1.000
_cell.length_b   1.000
_cell.length_c   1.000
_cell.angle_alpha   90.00
_cell.angle_beta   90.00
_cell.angle_gamma   90.00
#
_symmetry.space_group_name_H-M   'P 1'
#
loop_
_entity.id
_entity.type
_entity.pdbx_description
1 polymer ?
#
loop_
_entity_poly.entity_id
_entity_poly.type
_entity_poly.pdbx_seq_one_letter_code
_entity_poly.pdbx_strand_id
1 'polypeptide(L)'
;MNELLFRTNEIIRNIHPLVVYSVIFLCGLYVFWRGSAESRKNRSSVFDMFLVSGLLSGIVGRIVYIILEWETFRLFIWYWLPYEKYGEDIYFFRLLPWRFFSIWDGGLVILGMFVSLLIFMTFYALVLKKWRLKHMFFPIYFSSTTMLGLSFMYIGINSGFNDWIYKGLVLIALLAVFFLLFKFIYKVVKNPLREKYVLGYVGFLVVLISSLYISYLYLTSELSFLEDVLIAIFVIWSIVMGISFIVDLKMARVRIESVSAVRSVKLK
;
A
#
# COMPACT_ATOMS: atom_id res chain seq x y z
N MET A 1 25.89 18.43 10.23
CA MET A 1 24.96 17.61 9.43
C MET A 1 24.83 16.19 9.98
N ASN A 2 25.93 15.52 10.36
CA ASN A 2 25.90 14.17 10.97
C ASN A 2 25.19 14.10 12.33
N GLU A 3 25.30 15.13 13.18
CA GLU A 3 24.65 15.12 14.50
C GLU A 3 23.11 15.18 14.43
N LEU A 4 22.56 15.95 13.48
CA LEU A 4 21.12 16.02 13.25
C LEU A 4 20.56 14.67 12.77
N LEU A 5 21.25 14.01 11.82
CA LEU A 5 20.87 12.69 11.34
C LEU A 5 20.93 11.63 12.44
N PHE A 6 21.96 11.69 13.28
CA PHE A 6 22.11 10.79 14.42
C PHE A 6 20.97 10.97 15.43
N ARG A 7 20.67 12.21 15.83
CA ARG A 7 19.55 12.51 16.73
C ARG A 7 18.20 12.09 16.15
N THR A 8 17.95 12.30 14.86
CA THR A 8 16.69 11.85 14.23
C THR A 8 16.56 10.33 14.22
N ASN A 9 17.66 9.60 13.97
CA ASN A 9 17.64 8.13 13.98
C ASN A 9 17.37 7.57 15.38
N GLU A 10 17.95 8.18 16.41
CA GLU A 10 17.74 7.79 17.81
C GLU A 10 16.28 8.02 18.24
N ILE A 11 15.70 9.17 17.88
CA ILE A 11 14.28 9.46 18.14
C ILE A 11 13.39 8.42 17.46
N ILE A 12 13.63 8.11 16.18
CA ILE A 12 12.78 7.17 15.42
C ILE A 12 12.85 5.76 15.99
N ARG A 13 14.03 5.30 16.41
CA ARG A 13 14.22 3.96 17.01
C ARG A 13 13.49 3.78 18.33
N ASN A 14 13.30 4.86 19.09
CA ASN A 14 12.62 4.82 20.38
C ASN A 14 11.08 4.91 20.26
N ILE A 15 10.54 5.16 19.06
CA ILE A 15 9.10 5.21 18.83
C ILE A 15 8.56 3.80 18.68
N HIS A 16 7.44 3.52 19.35
CA HIS A 16 6.76 2.22 19.24
C HIS A 16 6.38 1.92 17.77
N PRO A 17 6.68 0.73 17.22
CA PRO A 17 6.48 0.40 15.80
C PRO A 17 5.06 0.67 15.29
N LEU A 18 4.04 0.40 16.11
CA LEU A 18 2.64 0.70 15.78
C LEU A 18 2.36 2.16 15.45
N VAL A 19 3.02 3.10 16.13
CA VAL A 19 2.86 4.53 15.86
C VAL A 19 3.42 4.83 14.46
N VAL A 20 4.59 4.29 14.15
CA VAL A 20 5.21 4.46 12.83
C VAL A 20 4.35 3.83 11.72
N TYR A 21 3.88 2.60 11.90
CA TYR A 21 2.99 1.95 10.96
C TYR A 21 1.67 2.72 10.77
N SER A 22 1.13 3.34 11.83
CA SER A 22 -0.05 4.20 11.74
C SER A 22 0.23 5.44 10.90
N VAL A 23 1.39 6.08 11.07
CA VAL A 23 1.80 7.22 10.24
C VAL A 23 1.97 6.81 8.78
N ILE A 24 2.64 5.68 8.50
CA ILE A 24 2.80 5.12 7.15
C ILE A 24 1.43 4.87 6.52
N PHE A 25 0.50 4.28 7.28
CA PHE A 25 -0.87 4.03 6.85
C PHE A 25 -1.61 5.33 6.49
N LEU A 26 -1.50 6.36 7.31
CA LEU A 26 -2.08 7.68 7.05
C LEU A 26 -1.47 8.36 5.81
N CYS A 27 -0.15 8.22 5.58
CA CYS A 27 0.49 8.70 4.36
C CYS A 27 -0.06 7.99 3.12
N GLY A 28 -0.19 6.65 3.17
CA GLY A 28 -0.81 5.87 2.11
C GLY A 28 -2.25 6.30 1.84
N LEU A 29 -3.04 6.51 2.89
CA LEU A 29 -4.41 6.99 2.81
C LEU A 29 -4.49 8.35 2.14
N TYR A 30 -3.60 9.28 2.51
CA TYR A 30 -3.56 10.61 1.93
C TYR A 30 -3.29 10.56 0.41
N VAL A 31 -2.30 9.77 -0.02
CA VAL A 31 -1.99 9.58 -1.44
C VAL A 31 -3.17 8.97 -2.18
N PHE A 32 -3.79 7.94 -1.59
CA PHE A 32 -4.95 7.27 -2.18
C PHE A 32 -6.16 8.20 -2.32
N TRP A 33 -6.49 8.93 -1.26
CA TRP A 33 -7.60 9.88 -1.21
C TRP A 33 -7.38 11.01 -2.20
N ARG A 34 -6.17 11.59 -2.23
CA ARG A 34 -5.83 12.68 -3.15
C ARG A 34 -5.92 12.23 -4.61
N GLY A 35 -5.37 11.05 -4.92
CA GLY A 35 -5.46 10.47 -6.28
C GLY A 35 -6.90 10.14 -6.69
N SER A 36 -7.75 9.77 -5.73
CA SER A 36 -9.17 9.47 -5.99
C SER A 36 -10.06 10.70 -6.07
N ALA A 37 -9.63 11.86 -5.58
CA ALA A 37 -10.46 13.08 -5.48
C ALA A 37 -10.99 13.54 -6.85
N GLU A 38 -10.23 13.34 -7.92
CA GLU A 38 -10.60 13.76 -9.28
C GLU A 38 -11.66 12.84 -9.92
N SER A 39 -11.86 11.64 -9.38
CA SER A 39 -12.73 10.61 -9.95
C SER A 39 -14.23 10.80 -9.66
N ARG A 40 -14.61 11.85 -8.91
CA ARG A 40 -15.99 12.16 -8.47
C ARG A 40 -16.70 11.01 -7.72
N LYS A 41 -15.94 10.06 -7.17
CA LYS A 41 -16.48 8.96 -6.37
C LYS A 41 -16.88 9.42 -4.98
N ASN A 42 -17.79 8.68 -4.36
CA ASN A 42 -18.21 8.95 -2.98
C ASN A 42 -16.98 8.82 -2.05
N ARG A 43 -16.67 9.90 -1.33
CA ARG A 43 -15.53 10.01 -0.42
C ARG A 43 -15.55 8.96 0.68
N SER A 44 -16.73 8.66 1.24
CA SER A 44 -16.88 7.61 2.25
C SER A 44 -16.46 6.27 1.68
N SER A 45 -16.94 5.93 0.48
CA SER A 45 -16.61 4.65 -0.15
C SER A 45 -15.13 4.51 -0.53
N VAL A 46 -14.44 5.61 -0.82
CA VAL A 46 -12.99 5.61 -1.07
C VAL A 46 -12.25 5.33 0.25
N PHE A 47 -12.68 5.95 1.33
CA PHE A 47 -12.12 5.73 2.66
C PHE A 47 -12.37 4.30 3.16
N ASP A 48 -13.60 3.80 3.05
CA ASP A 48 -13.98 2.43 3.42
C ASP A 48 -13.15 1.39 2.66
N MET A 49 -12.96 1.61 1.36
CA MET A 49 -12.11 0.75 0.53
C MET A 49 -10.68 0.70 1.04
N PHE A 50 -10.08 1.85 1.36
CA PHE A 50 -8.71 1.90 1.87
C PHE A 50 -8.59 1.26 3.25
N LEU A 51 -9.50 1.58 4.17
CA LEU A 51 -9.50 1.01 5.52
C LEU A 51 -9.67 -0.50 5.52
N VAL A 52 -10.69 -1.01 4.83
CA VAL A 52 -10.96 -2.46 4.79
C VAL A 52 -9.79 -3.20 4.14
N SER A 53 -9.28 -2.69 3.01
CA SER A 53 -8.13 -3.32 2.34
C SER A 53 -6.86 -3.26 3.19
N GLY A 54 -6.66 -2.16 3.92
CA GLY A 54 -5.57 -1.95 4.85
C GLY A 54 -5.57 -2.91 6.04
N LEU A 55 -6.73 -3.06 6.68
CA LEU A 55 -6.90 -3.99 7.80
C LEU A 55 -6.69 -5.43 7.36
N LEU A 56 -7.30 -5.85 6.24
CA LEU A 56 -7.13 -7.19 5.68
C LEU A 56 -5.66 -7.44 5.28
N SER A 57 -5.00 -6.43 4.71
CA SER A 57 -3.58 -6.49 4.37
C SER A 57 -2.68 -6.68 5.60
N GLY A 58 -2.98 -6.00 6.71
CA GLY A 58 -2.27 -6.20 7.98
C GLY A 58 -2.44 -7.61 8.53
N ILE A 59 -3.65 -8.18 8.45
CA ILE A 59 -3.91 -9.57 8.84
C ILE A 59 -3.09 -10.54 7.98
N VAL A 60 -3.09 -10.36 6.65
CA VAL A 60 -2.27 -11.20 5.75
C VAL A 60 -0.79 -11.06 6.06
N GLY A 61 -0.29 -9.84 6.28
CA GLY A 61 1.10 -9.60 6.68
C GLY A 61 1.51 -10.33 7.95
N ARG A 62 0.60 -10.41 8.94
CA ARG A 62 0.82 -11.16 10.17
C ARG A 62 0.79 -12.68 9.95
N ILE A 63 -0.15 -13.17 9.14
CA ILE A 63 -0.23 -14.60 8.80
C ILE A 63 1.07 -15.05 8.09
N VAL A 64 1.54 -14.26 7.12
CA VAL A 64 2.79 -14.55 6.41
C VAL A 64 3.97 -14.56 7.38
N TYR A 65 4.06 -13.59 8.30
CA TYR A 65 5.09 -13.58 9.34
C TYR A 65 5.09 -14.85 10.19
N ILE A 66 3.90 -15.29 10.66
CA ILE A 66 3.76 -16.50 11.48
C ILE A 66 4.22 -17.74 10.71
N ILE A 67 3.92 -17.83 9.41
CA ILE A 67 4.32 -18.96 8.56
C ILE A 67 5.84 -18.98 8.37
N LEU A 68 6.48 -17.81 8.13
CA LEU A 68 7.93 -17.73 7.97
C LEU A 68 8.67 -18.08 9.26
N GLU A 69 8.18 -17.59 10.40
CA GLU A 69 8.77 -17.81 11.72
C GLU A 69 8.16 -19.02 12.45
N TRP A 70 7.59 -19.97 11.71
CA TRP A 70 6.78 -21.03 12.31
C TRP A 70 7.56 -21.87 13.32
N GLU A 71 8.85 -22.12 13.08
CA GLU A 71 9.71 -22.83 14.03
C GLU A 71 9.84 -22.10 15.37
N THR A 72 9.95 -20.77 15.35
CA THR A 72 9.91 -19.94 16.56
C THR A 72 8.55 -20.03 17.25
N PHE A 73 7.45 -20.05 16.48
CA PHE A 73 6.10 -20.12 17.03
C PHE A 73 5.77 -21.46 17.71
N ARG A 74 6.31 -22.58 17.21
CA ARG A 74 6.09 -23.92 17.80
C ARG A 74 6.68 -24.08 19.20
N LEU A 75 7.65 -23.24 19.58
CA LEU A 75 8.30 -23.28 20.90
C LEU A 75 7.44 -22.66 22.01
N PHE A 76 6.41 -21.88 21.67
CA PHE A 76 5.55 -21.26 22.67
C PHE A 76 4.56 -22.25 23.27
N ILE A 77 4.33 -22.13 24.57
CA ILE A 77 3.36 -22.93 25.31
C ILE A 77 1.94 -22.48 24.91
N TRP A 78 1.04 -23.45 24.80
CA TRP A 78 -0.38 -23.20 24.61
C TRP A 78 -1.05 -22.91 25.94
N TYR A 79 -1.58 -21.71 26.10
CA TYR A 79 -2.24 -21.25 27.31
C TYR A 79 -3.41 -20.32 26.99
N TRP A 80 -4.58 -20.66 27.54
CA TRP A 80 -5.82 -20.01 27.14
C TRP A 80 -6.02 -18.62 27.74
N LEU A 81 -5.32 -18.23 28.81
CA LEU A 81 -5.44 -16.86 29.30
C LEU A 81 -4.58 -15.91 28.45
N PRO A 82 -5.10 -14.72 28.09
CA PRO A 82 -4.38 -13.75 27.25
C PRO A 82 -3.29 -12.98 28.00
N TYR A 83 -3.06 -13.29 29.28
CA TYR A 83 -2.06 -12.65 30.11
C TYR A 83 -1.37 -13.66 31.04
N GLU A 84 -0.13 -13.36 31.39
CA GLU A 84 0.62 -14.04 32.45
C GLU A 84 1.13 -13.00 33.45
N LYS A 85 1.04 -13.32 34.75
CA LYS A 85 1.61 -12.50 35.83
C LYS A 85 2.91 -13.16 36.30
N TYR A 86 4.02 -12.43 36.18
CA TYR A 86 5.32 -12.83 36.74
C TYR A 86 5.75 -11.76 37.74
N GLY A 87 5.70 -12.06 39.04
CA GLY A 87 5.93 -11.04 40.07
C GLY A 87 4.87 -9.95 39.99
N GLU A 88 5.27 -8.70 39.79
CA GLU A 88 4.36 -7.55 39.64
C GLU A 88 4.04 -7.19 38.17
N ASP A 89 4.71 -7.82 37.21
CA ASP A 89 4.54 -7.52 35.79
C ASP A 89 3.45 -8.41 35.16
N ILE A 90 2.59 -7.77 34.36
CA ILE A 90 1.55 -8.44 33.57
C ILE A 90 1.94 -8.40 32.11
N TYR A 91 2.18 -9.57 31.53
CA TYR A 91 2.55 -9.74 30.12
C TYR A 91 1.34 -10.19 29.32
N PHE A 92 0.91 -9.39 28.36
CA PHE A 92 -0.21 -9.72 27.47
C PHE A 92 0.27 -10.39 26.18
N PHE A 93 -0.52 -11.34 25.67
CA PHE A 93 -0.34 -12.00 24.37
C PHE A 93 1.04 -12.67 24.16
N ARG A 94 1.67 -13.18 25.23
CA ARG A 94 2.97 -13.87 25.17
C ARG A 94 2.84 -15.31 24.66
N LEU A 95 1.77 -16.00 25.04
CA LEU A 95 1.56 -17.42 24.78
C LEU A 95 0.57 -17.68 23.64
N LEU A 96 0.56 -18.92 23.14
CA LEU A 96 -0.40 -19.34 22.12
C LEU A 96 -1.78 -19.58 22.75
N PRO A 97 -2.90 -19.31 22.05
CA PRO A 97 -2.98 -18.81 20.67
C PRO A 97 -2.84 -17.28 20.55
N TRP A 98 -2.82 -16.57 21.68
CA TRP A 98 -2.87 -15.11 21.77
C TRP A 98 -1.71 -14.41 21.09
N ARG A 99 -0.53 -15.04 21.07
CA ARG A 99 0.68 -14.56 20.37
C ARG A 99 0.46 -14.35 18.87
N PHE A 100 -0.44 -15.11 18.23
CA PHE A 100 -0.79 -14.88 16.83
C PHE A 100 -1.39 -13.49 16.59
N PHE A 101 -2.12 -12.96 17.57
CA PHE A 101 -2.76 -11.64 17.52
C PHE A 101 -1.89 -10.50 18.08
N SER A 102 -0.69 -10.80 18.57
CA SER A 102 0.23 -9.80 19.09
C SER A 102 0.87 -8.99 17.95
N ILE A 103 0.24 -7.91 17.51
CA ILE A 103 0.79 -7.00 16.47
C ILE A 103 1.84 -6.04 17.09
N TRP A 104 1.92 -5.99 18.42
CA TRP A 104 2.81 -5.11 19.20
C TRP A 104 4.30 -5.42 18.99
N ASP A 105 4.63 -6.66 18.62
CA ASP A 105 6.00 -7.13 18.42
C ASP A 105 6.62 -6.62 17.10
N GLY A 106 5.84 -5.94 16.25
CA GLY A 106 6.29 -5.46 14.95
C GLY A 106 6.50 -6.56 13.91
N GLY A 107 6.15 -7.82 14.22
CA GLY A 107 6.29 -8.99 13.36
C GLY A 107 5.27 -8.99 12.24
N LEU A 108 5.55 -8.22 11.18
CA LEU A 108 4.74 -8.09 9.98
C LEU A 108 5.64 -8.17 8.75
N VAL A 109 5.25 -9.00 7.78
CA VAL A 109 5.99 -9.10 6.50
C VAL A 109 5.46 -8.04 5.55
N ILE A 110 6.25 -6.99 5.34
CA ILE A 110 5.88 -5.81 4.55
C ILE A 110 5.55 -6.17 3.09
N LEU A 111 6.25 -7.13 2.49
CA LEU A 111 5.94 -7.62 1.14
C LEU A 111 4.52 -8.22 1.10
N GLY A 112 4.18 -9.08 2.06
CA GLY A 112 2.86 -9.67 2.19
C GLY A 112 1.76 -8.63 2.36
N MET A 113 2.01 -7.60 3.17
CA MET A 113 1.09 -6.46 3.30
C MET A 113 0.94 -5.71 1.97
N PHE A 114 2.04 -5.36 1.30
CA PHE A 114 2.00 -4.63 0.04
C PHE A 114 1.22 -5.36 -1.05
N VAL A 115 1.50 -6.66 -1.26
CA VAL A 115 0.84 -7.47 -2.29
C VAL A 115 -0.65 -7.66 -1.97
N SER A 116 -0.98 -8.00 -0.72
CA SER A 116 -2.38 -8.15 -0.30
C SER A 116 -3.16 -6.86 -0.40
N LEU A 117 -2.55 -5.71 -0.08
CA LEU A 117 -3.19 -4.40 -0.20
C LEU A 117 -3.57 -4.10 -1.66
N LEU A 118 -2.65 -4.36 -2.61
CA LEU A 118 -2.93 -4.22 -4.05
C LEU A 118 -4.08 -5.13 -4.49
N ILE A 119 -4.09 -6.39 -4.07
CA ILE A 119 -5.12 -7.36 -4.44
C ILE A 119 -6.48 -6.96 -3.85
N PHE A 120 -6.55 -6.67 -2.55
CA PHE A 120 -7.81 -6.30 -1.89
C PHE A 120 -8.37 -4.99 -2.42
N MET A 121 -7.54 -3.97 -2.63
CA MET A 121 -8.01 -2.74 -3.23
C MET A 121 -8.51 -2.95 -4.67
N THR A 122 -7.78 -3.75 -5.46
CA THR A 122 -8.20 -4.06 -6.83
C THR A 122 -9.53 -4.81 -6.86
N PHE A 123 -9.66 -5.83 -6.01
CA PHE A 123 -10.88 -6.61 -5.85
C PHE A 123 -12.05 -5.72 -5.41
N TYR A 124 -11.84 -4.88 -4.39
CA TYR A 124 -12.86 -3.97 -3.90
C TYR A 124 -13.33 -2.98 -4.98
N ALA A 125 -12.38 -2.41 -5.74
CA ALA A 125 -12.69 -1.49 -6.83
C ALA A 125 -13.48 -2.19 -7.96
N LEU A 126 -13.03 -3.36 -8.41
CA LEU A 126 -13.60 -4.05 -9.58
C LEU A 126 -14.88 -4.82 -9.27
N VAL A 127 -14.91 -5.57 -8.17
CA VAL A 127 -15.99 -6.52 -7.87
C VAL A 127 -17.07 -5.86 -7.04
N LEU A 128 -16.71 -5.22 -5.93
CA LEU A 128 -17.69 -4.65 -5.00
C LEU A 128 -18.26 -3.32 -5.51
N LYS A 129 -17.39 -2.43 -6.00
CA LYS A 129 -17.82 -1.09 -6.44
C LYS A 129 -17.98 -0.96 -7.96
N LYS A 130 -17.52 -1.94 -8.74
CA LYS A 130 -17.57 -1.93 -10.21
C LYS A 130 -17.02 -0.64 -10.83
N TRP A 131 -15.98 -0.11 -10.19
CA TRP A 131 -15.32 1.11 -10.61
C TRP A 131 -14.37 0.86 -11.77
N ARG A 132 -14.37 1.80 -12.72
CA ARG A 132 -13.44 1.77 -13.85
C ARG A 132 -11.99 1.94 -13.39
N LEU A 133 -11.11 1.08 -13.89
CA LEU A 133 -9.70 1.00 -13.53
C LEU A 133 -8.92 2.25 -13.93
N LYS A 134 -9.30 2.91 -15.03
CA LYS A 134 -8.67 4.16 -15.44
C LYS A 134 -8.69 5.26 -14.38
N HIS A 135 -9.56 5.13 -13.38
CA HIS A 135 -9.65 6.07 -12.26
C HIS A 135 -9.02 5.54 -10.96
N MET A 136 -8.83 4.23 -10.81
CA MET A 136 -8.33 3.63 -9.55
C MET A 136 -6.94 3.06 -9.65
N PHE A 137 -6.46 2.72 -10.84
CA PHE A 137 -5.19 2.03 -11.03
C PHE A 137 -4.02 2.79 -10.39
N PHE A 138 -3.85 4.07 -10.74
CA PHE A 138 -2.79 4.90 -10.16
C PHE A 138 -2.97 5.17 -8.66
N PRO A 139 -4.17 5.55 -8.15
CA PRO A 139 -4.36 5.67 -6.71
C PRO A 139 -3.98 4.42 -5.93
N ILE A 140 -4.45 3.23 -6.36
CA ILE A 140 -4.15 1.95 -5.70
C ILE A 140 -2.65 1.67 -5.71
N TYR A 141 -2.02 1.79 -6.87
CA TYR A 141 -0.60 1.47 -7.01
C TYR A 141 0.26 2.45 -6.20
N PHE A 142 0.10 3.76 -6.41
CA PHE A 142 0.93 4.76 -5.74
C PHE A 142 0.73 4.81 -4.23
N SER A 143 -0.47 4.56 -3.71
CA SER A 143 -0.66 4.47 -2.26
C SER A 143 0.12 3.30 -1.67
N SER A 144 0.03 2.13 -2.30
CA SER A 144 0.73 0.92 -1.84
C SER A 144 2.25 1.07 -1.96
N THR A 145 2.75 1.64 -3.06
CA THR A 145 4.18 1.90 -3.27
C THR A 145 4.71 2.97 -2.30
N THR A 146 3.91 3.99 -1.97
CA THR A 146 4.30 4.97 -0.95
C THR A 146 4.47 4.30 0.41
N MET A 147 3.52 3.45 0.80
CA MET A 147 3.60 2.69 2.04
C MET A 147 4.82 1.75 2.04
N LEU A 148 5.09 1.05 0.94
CA LEU A 148 6.27 0.20 0.80
C LEU A 148 7.58 0.99 0.94
N GLY A 149 7.69 2.12 0.25
CA GLY A 149 8.88 2.98 0.30
C GLY A 149 9.16 3.53 1.70
N LEU A 150 8.13 4.00 2.41
CA LEU A 150 8.27 4.46 3.78
C LEU A 150 8.61 3.31 4.74
N SER A 151 8.05 2.13 4.54
CA SER A 151 8.37 0.94 5.32
C SER A 151 9.84 0.52 5.16
N PHE A 152 10.40 0.58 3.94
CA PHE A 152 11.84 0.33 3.73
C PHE A 152 12.74 1.35 4.43
N MET A 153 12.36 2.63 4.39
CA MET A 153 13.10 3.66 5.12
C MET A 153 13.06 3.38 6.63
N TYR A 154 11.89 3.01 7.17
CA TYR A 154 11.75 2.66 8.58
C TYR A 154 12.61 1.45 8.97
N ILE A 155 12.57 0.36 8.19
CA ILE A 155 13.43 -0.81 8.45
C ILE A 155 14.91 -0.40 8.41
N GLY A 156 15.33 0.36 7.41
CA GLY A 156 16.72 0.80 7.29
C GLY A 156 17.19 1.63 8.49
N ILE A 157 16.35 2.54 8.98
CA ILE A 157 16.64 3.33 10.19
C ILE A 157 16.74 2.42 11.42
N ASN A 158 15.80 1.50 11.60
CA ASN A 158 15.75 0.64 12.78
C ASN A 158 16.90 -0.38 12.81
N SER A 159 17.20 -0.99 11.66
CA SER A 159 18.27 -1.98 11.51
C SER A 159 19.67 -1.35 11.39
N GLY A 160 19.77 -0.07 11.06
CA GLY A 160 21.04 0.62 10.81
C GLY A 160 21.64 0.34 9.43
N PHE A 161 20.93 -0.37 8.56
CA PHE A 161 21.38 -0.64 7.19
C PHE A 161 20.91 0.47 6.23
N ASN A 162 21.85 1.34 5.86
CA ASN A 162 21.58 2.47 4.97
C ASN A 162 21.05 2.05 3.59
N ASP A 163 21.38 0.86 3.11
CA ASP A 163 20.92 0.35 1.81
C ASP A 163 19.40 0.29 1.71
N TRP A 164 18.71 -0.13 2.78
CA TRP A 164 17.25 -0.14 2.82
C TRP A 164 16.65 1.26 2.79
N ILE A 165 17.33 2.24 3.41
CA ILE A 165 16.93 3.65 3.35
C ILE A 165 17.02 4.15 1.90
N TYR A 166 18.12 3.86 1.19
CA TYR A 166 18.28 4.26 -0.20
C TYR A 166 17.25 3.59 -1.12
N LYS A 167 17.00 2.29 -0.94
CA LYS A 167 15.95 1.56 -1.70
C LYS A 167 14.57 2.19 -1.51
N GLY A 168 14.20 2.54 -0.27
CA GLY A 168 12.96 3.24 0.03
C GLY A 168 12.91 4.65 -0.58
N LEU A 169 13.99 5.41 -0.47
CA LEU A 169 14.09 6.77 -1.00
C LEU A 169 13.95 6.78 -2.53
N VAL A 170 14.55 5.82 -3.24
CA VAL A 170 14.40 5.67 -4.70
C VAL A 170 12.94 5.46 -5.09
N LEU A 171 12.19 4.63 -4.36
CA LEU A 171 10.75 4.45 -4.61
C LEU A 171 9.96 5.76 -4.43
N ILE A 172 10.20 6.47 -3.33
CA ILE A 172 9.51 7.75 -3.05
C ILE A 172 9.90 8.82 -4.08
N ALA A 173 11.18 8.87 -4.47
CA ALA A 173 11.67 9.80 -5.49
C ALA A 173 11.03 9.53 -6.85
N LEU A 174 10.88 8.27 -7.26
CA LEU A 174 10.22 7.90 -8.50
C LEU A 174 8.74 8.35 -8.51
N LEU A 175 8.04 8.22 -7.40
CA LEU A 175 6.67 8.75 -7.25
C LEU A 175 6.64 10.28 -7.31
N ALA A 176 7.57 10.95 -6.63
CA ALA A 176 7.68 12.41 -6.64
C ALA A 176 7.93 12.94 -8.07
N VAL A 177 8.82 12.29 -8.83
CA VAL A 177 9.08 12.61 -10.24
C VAL A 177 7.80 12.46 -11.06
N PHE A 178 7.01 11.41 -10.86
CA PHE A 178 5.73 11.26 -11.54
C PHE A 178 4.77 12.41 -11.22
N PHE A 179 4.64 12.82 -9.96
CA PHE A 179 3.79 13.96 -9.59
C PHE A 179 4.28 15.29 -10.18
N LEU A 180 5.59 15.48 -10.32
CA LEU A 180 6.16 16.64 -11.02
C LEU A 180 5.83 16.60 -12.52
N LEU A 181 5.99 15.45 -13.17
CA LEU A 181 5.60 15.24 -14.56
C LEU A 181 4.10 15.47 -14.78
N PHE A 182 3.26 15.01 -13.85
CA PHE A 182 1.81 15.25 -13.89
C PHE A 182 1.48 16.74 -13.93
N LYS A 183 2.08 17.55 -13.03
CA LYS A 183 1.89 19.01 -13.01
C LYS A 183 2.40 19.66 -14.30
N PHE A 184 3.52 19.20 -14.83
CA PHE A 184 4.09 19.70 -16.07
C PHE A 184 3.18 19.40 -17.28
N ILE A 185 2.71 18.17 -17.42
CA ILE A 185 1.82 17.74 -18.50
C ILE A 185 0.50 18.53 -18.46
N TYR A 186 -0.07 18.71 -17.27
CA TYR A 186 -1.29 19.52 -17.10
C TYR A 186 -1.11 20.97 -17.58
N LYS A 187 0.08 21.55 -17.38
CA LYS A 187 0.40 22.90 -17.82
C LYS A 187 0.63 23.01 -19.34
N VAL A 188 1.22 21.98 -19.96
CA VAL A 188 1.63 21.98 -21.36
C VAL A 188 0.51 21.52 -22.30
N VAL A 189 -0.24 20.48 -21.93
CA VAL A 189 -1.22 19.84 -22.81
C VAL A 189 -2.61 20.43 -22.58
N LYS A 190 -3.02 21.35 -23.45
CA LYS A 190 -4.35 22.00 -23.35
C LYS A 190 -5.54 21.13 -23.80
N ASN A 191 -5.28 20.07 -24.56
CA ASN A 191 -6.33 19.21 -25.11
C ASN A 191 -6.68 18.07 -24.13
N PRO A 192 -7.91 18.01 -23.59
CA PRO A 192 -8.25 17.11 -22.48
C PRO A 192 -8.19 15.62 -22.87
N LEU A 193 -8.42 15.29 -24.14
CA LEU A 193 -8.28 13.92 -24.64
C LEU A 193 -6.81 13.51 -24.72
N ARG A 194 -5.95 14.35 -25.30
CA ARG A 194 -4.50 14.07 -25.39
C ARG A 194 -3.87 14.02 -24.01
N GLU A 195 -4.24 14.92 -23.11
CA GLU A 195 -3.80 14.96 -21.72
C GLU A 195 -4.07 13.61 -21.02
N LYS A 196 -5.31 13.10 -21.11
CA LYS A 196 -5.68 11.80 -20.54
C LYS A 196 -4.79 10.66 -21.05
N TYR A 197 -4.53 10.59 -22.36
CA TYR A 197 -3.71 9.52 -22.94
C TYR A 197 -2.25 9.66 -22.54
N VAL A 198 -1.68 10.87 -22.62
CA VAL A 198 -0.28 11.13 -22.26
C VAL A 198 -0.05 10.79 -20.78
N LEU A 199 -0.91 11.26 -19.88
CA LEU A 199 -0.85 10.92 -18.46
C LEU A 199 -0.98 9.42 -18.21
N GLY A 200 -1.91 8.77 -18.91
CA GLY A 200 -2.11 7.32 -18.82
C GLY A 200 -0.87 6.52 -19.23
N TYR A 201 -0.25 6.85 -20.37
CA TYR A 201 0.94 6.15 -20.86
C TYR A 201 2.19 6.44 -20.03
N VAL A 202 2.43 7.70 -19.67
CA VAL A 202 3.56 8.06 -18.80
C VAL A 202 3.42 7.41 -17.43
N GLY A 203 2.22 7.45 -16.84
CA GLY A 203 1.96 6.78 -15.56
C GLY A 203 2.14 5.27 -15.66
N PHE A 204 1.67 4.64 -16.73
CA PHE A 204 1.86 3.21 -16.94
C PHE A 204 3.35 2.83 -17.05
N LEU A 205 4.14 3.63 -17.77
CA LEU A 205 5.59 3.45 -17.86
C LEU A 205 6.27 3.57 -16.50
N VAL A 206 5.88 4.56 -15.69
CA VAL A 206 6.38 4.72 -14.32
C VAL A 206 6.05 3.49 -13.48
N VAL A 207 4.81 2.99 -13.54
CA VAL A 207 4.37 1.79 -12.83
C VAL A 207 5.19 0.56 -13.26
N LEU A 208 5.46 0.39 -14.55
CA LEU A 208 6.29 -0.72 -15.03
C LEU A 208 7.73 -0.63 -14.49
N ILE A 209 8.35 0.56 -14.57
CA ILE A 209 9.71 0.77 -14.06
C ILE A 209 9.77 0.50 -12.56
N SER A 210 8.82 1.02 -11.79
CA SER A 210 8.80 0.78 -10.34
C SER A 210 8.48 -0.67 -10.00
N SER A 211 7.62 -1.35 -10.74
CA SER A 211 7.35 -2.78 -10.52
C SER A 211 8.58 -3.63 -10.82
N LEU A 212 9.29 -3.36 -11.92
CA LEU A 212 10.56 -4.03 -12.22
C LEU A 212 11.60 -3.79 -11.13
N TYR A 213 11.70 -2.55 -10.64
CA TYR A 213 12.60 -2.21 -9.56
C TYR A 213 12.26 -2.95 -8.26
N ILE A 214 10.99 -2.95 -7.84
CA ILE A 214 10.53 -3.68 -6.65
C ILE A 214 10.83 -5.18 -6.79
N SER A 215 10.49 -5.78 -7.93
CA SER A 215 10.78 -7.20 -8.19
C SER A 215 12.27 -7.48 -8.14
N TYR A 216 13.12 -6.63 -8.74
CA TYR A 216 14.57 -6.75 -8.68
C TYR A 216 15.10 -6.67 -7.24
N LEU A 217 14.62 -5.70 -6.45
CA LEU A 217 15.04 -5.54 -5.06
C LEU A 217 14.80 -6.79 -4.22
N TYR A 218 13.66 -7.42 -4.42
CA TYR A 218 13.28 -8.59 -3.68
C TYR A 218 13.98 -9.85 -4.23
N LEU A 219 14.02 -10.08 -5.55
CA LEU A 219 14.67 -11.26 -6.14
C LEU A 219 16.20 -11.31 -5.95
N THR A 220 16.84 -10.16 -5.72
CA THR A 220 18.26 -10.10 -5.38
C THR A 220 18.54 -10.29 -3.89
N SER A 221 17.51 -10.22 -3.05
CA SER A 221 17.61 -10.59 -1.64
C SER A 221 17.49 -12.12 -1.55
N GLU A 222 18.22 -12.77 -0.66
CA GLU A 222 18.04 -14.21 -0.39
C GLU A 222 16.67 -14.39 0.30
N LEU A 223 15.66 -14.75 -0.49
CA LEU A 223 14.28 -14.83 -0.02
C LEU A 223 13.85 -16.25 0.30
N SER A 224 12.86 -16.33 1.17
CA SER A 224 12.11 -17.57 1.39
C SER A 224 11.20 -17.89 0.20
N PHE A 225 10.91 -19.18 -0.01
CA PHE A 225 9.99 -19.63 -1.07
C PHE A 225 8.64 -18.91 -1.06
N LEU A 226 8.11 -18.58 0.11
CA LEU A 226 6.83 -17.86 0.23
C LEU A 226 6.95 -16.43 -0.32
N GLU A 227 8.05 -15.74 -0.05
CA GLU A 227 8.30 -14.40 -0.56
C GLU A 227 8.48 -14.40 -2.09
N ASP A 228 9.11 -15.43 -2.65
CA ASP A 228 9.18 -15.64 -4.11
C ASP A 228 7.79 -15.76 -4.73
N VAL A 229 6.89 -16.51 -4.10
CA VAL A 229 5.49 -16.63 -4.53
C VAL A 229 4.79 -15.28 -4.48
N LEU A 230 4.99 -14.47 -3.43
CA LEU A 230 4.41 -13.13 -3.32
C LEU A 230 4.90 -12.20 -4.44
N ILE A 231 6.17 -12.27 -4.81
CA ILE A 231 6.74 -11.49 -5.92
C ILE A 231 6.15 -11.95 -7.25
N ALA A 232 6.03 -13.26 -7.46
CA ALA A 232 5.41 -13.80 -8.67
C ALA A 232 3.96 -13.28 -8.80
N ILE A 233 3.18 -13.31 -7.72
CA ILE A 233 1.83 -12.74 -7.67
C ILE A 233 1.84 -11.24 -8.01
N PHE A 234 2.79 -10.48 -7.45
CA PHE A 234 2.93 -9.05 -7.73
C PHE A 234 3.26 -8.74 -9.20
N VAL A 235 4.17 -9.52 -9.80
CA VAL A 235 4.55 -9.36 -11.22
C VAL A 235 3.35 -9.67 -12.11
N ILE A 236 2.66 -10.79 -11.86
CA ILE A 236 1.45 -11.16 -12.59
C ILE A 236 0.39 -10.06 -12.45
N TRP A 237 0.14 -9.59 -11.23
CA TRP A 237 -0.80 -8.50 -10.96
C TRP A 237 -0.42 -7.24 -11.74
N SER A 238 0.86 -6.86 -11.74
CA SER A 238 1.34 -5.65 -12.43
C SER A 238 1.10 -5.71 -13.94
N ILE A 239 1.35 -6.88 -14.56
CA ILE A 239 1.14 -7.09 -16.00
C ILE A 239 -0.36 -7.10 -16.33
N VAL A 240 -1.15 -7.93 -15.62
CA VAL A 240 -2.59 -8.09 -15.89
C VAL A 240 -3.34 -6.78 -15.68
N MET A 241 -3.08 -6.09 -14.57
CA MET A 241 -3.74 -4.82 -14.27
C MET A 241 -3.25 -3.68 -15.16
N GLY A 242 -1.98 -3.72 -15.56
CA GLY A 242 -1.42 -2.83 -16.56
C GLY A 242 -2.14 -2.92 -17.91
N ILE A 243 -2.27 -4.14 -18.45
CA ILE A 243 -2.98 -4.38 -19.71
C ILE A 243 -4.46 -3.96 -19.58
N SER A 244 -5.12 -4.37 -18.49
CA SER A 244 -6.52 -4.01 -18.23
C SER A 244 -6.75 -2.50 -18.14
N PHE A 245 -5.81 -1.77 -17.52
CA PHE A 245 -5.83 -0.31 -17.47
C PHE A 245 -5.74 0.31 -18.87
N ILE A 246 -4.83 -0.16 -19.74
CA ILE A 246 -4.68 0.35 -21.11
C ILE A 246 -5.96 0.09 -21.94
N VAL A 247 -6.60 -1.07 -21.74
CA VAL A 247 -7.88 -1.39 -22.39
C VAL A 247 -8.98 -0.40 -21.95
N ASP A 248 -9.18 -0.19 -20.64
CA ASP A 248 -10.18 0.75 -20.12
C ASP A 248 -9.86 2.22 -20.47
N LEU A 249 -8.57 2.55 -20.66
CA LEU A 249 -8.16 3.87 -21.13
C LEU A 249 -8.70 4.16 -22.54
N LYS A 250 -8.69 3.15 -23.42
CA LYS A 250 -9.18 3.23 -24.81
C LYS A 250 -10.71 3.18 -24.93
N MET A 251 -11.41 2.64 -23.93
CA MET A 251 -12.89 2.57 -23.96
C MET A 251 -13.54 3.96 -23.95
N ALA A 252 -14.53 4.14 -24.82
CA ALA A 252 -15.31 5.37 -24.97
C ALA A 252 -16.07 5.74 -23.68
N ARG A 253 -16.28 7.05 -23.45
CA ARG A 253 -17.13 7.52 -22.35
C ARG A 253 -18.60 7.30 -22.72
N VAL A 254 -19.17 6.17 -22.32
CA VAL A 254 -20.63 6.07 -22.24
C VAL A 254 -21.08 6.98 -21.09
N ARG A 255 -21.76 8.09 -21.41
CA ARG A 255 -22.51 8.89 -20.44
C ARG A 255 -23.79 8.13 -20.18
N ILE A 256 -23.90 7.49 -19.01
CA ILE A 256 -25.21 7.10 -18.50
C ILE A 256 -25.73 8.36 -17.82
N GLU A 257 -26.66 9.05 -18.46
CA GLU A 257 -27.46 10.08 -17.80
C GLU A 257 -28.33 9.38 -16.77
N SER A 258 -27.96 9.49 -15.49
CA SER A 258 -28.80 8.96 -14.42
C SER A 258 -30.05 9.83 -14.30
N VAL A 259 -31.21 9.19 -14.44
CA VAL A 259 -32.58 9.74 -14.47
C VAL A 259 -32.98 10.52 -13.19
N SER A 260 -32.09 10.67 -12.20
CA SER A 260 -32.35 11.42 -10.96
C SER A 260 -32.28 12.95 -11.11
N ALA A 261 -32.07 13.47 -12.33
CA ALA A 261 -32.14 14.91 -12.63
C ALA A 261 -33.57 15.42 -12.89
N VAL A 262 -34.61 14.65 -12.61
CA VAL A 262 -35.98 15.17 -12.50
C VAL A 262 -36.09 15.93 -11.17
N ARG A 263 -35.62 17.17 -11.18
CA ARG A 263 -35.92 18.17 -10.15
C ARG A 263 -37.43 18.20 -9.93
N SER A 264 -37.80 18.19 -8.66
CA SER A 264 -39.16 18.37 -8.14
C SER A 264 -40.06 19.22 -9.05
N VAL A 265 -41.15 18.61 -9.50
CA VAL A 265 -42.30 19.33 -10.04
C VAL A 265 -42.82 20.20 -8.89
N LYS A 266 -42.69 21.53 -9.02
CA LYS A 266 -43.42 22.45 -8.16
C LYS A 266 -44.90 22.27 -8.48
N LEU A 267 -45.65 21.70 -7.56
CA LEU A 267 -47.11 21.82 -7.55
C LEU A 267 -47.42 23.31 -7.33
N LYS A 268 -48.14 23.89 -8.30
CA LYS A 268 -48.81 25.18 -8.16
C LYS A 268 -50.08 25.01 -7.34
#